data_AF-A3DI92-F1
#
_entry.id   AF-A3DI92-F1
#
_cell.length_a   1.000
_cell.length_b   1.000
_cell.length_c   1.000
_cell.angle_alpha   90.00
_cell.angle_beta   90.00
_cell.angle_gamma   90.00
#
_symmetry.space_group_name_H-M   'P 1'
#
loop_
_entity.id
_entity.type
_entity.pdbx_description
1 polymer ?
#
loop_
_entity_poly.entity_id
_entity_poly.type
_entity_poly.pdbx_seq_one_letter_code
_entity_poly.pdbx_strand_id
1 'polypeptide(L)'
;MGILERRIYKKIEYYLYHYHQIRKEIEQEKEIIIQSGGRDLTEWRGGISYHSDPTANKAIKLTSPELLEKEKWLKVIEGTIQHFQGTEKGRLLQKKYFDQLGERHICKELHIERTTYYRWREEIVLYTALLAAQYGLIKF
;
A
#
# COMPACT_ATOMS: atom_id res chain seq x y z
N MET A 1 -25.04 2.70 2.22
CA MET A 1 -24.22 3.91 2.45
C MET A 1 -23.18 3.49 3.45
N GLY A 2 -21.91 3.47 3.04
CA GLY A 2 -20.85 2.98 3.91
C GLY A 2 -20.52 3.99 5.00
N ILE A 3 -20.03 3.49 6.13
CA ILE A 3 -19.62 4.30 7.29
C ILE A 3 -18.47 5.28 6.93
N LEU A 4 -17.70 4.96 5.87
CA LEU A 4 -16.54 5.71 5.42
C LEU A 4 -16.89 6.73 4.32
N GLU A 5 -16.20 7.88 4.35
CA GLU A 5 -16.23 8.82 3.23
C GLU A 5 -15.80 8.13 1.93
N ARG A 6 -16.52 8.40 0.83
CA ARG A 6 -16.28 7.75 -0.47
C ARG A 6 -14.84 7.91 -0.96
N ARG A 7 -14.18 9.04 -0.66
CA ARG A 7 -12.78 9.29 -1.03
C ARG A 7 -11.83 8.36 -0.31
N ILE A 8 -12.00 8.22 1.01
CA ILE A 8 -11.23 7.32 1.87
C ILE A 8 -11.41 5.87 1.41
N TYR A 9 -12.66 5.45 1.21
CA TYR A 9 -12.99 4.09 0.78
C TYR A 9 -12.28 3.74 -0.55
N LYS A 10 -12.34 4.64 -1.53
CA LYS A 10 -11.64 4.45 -2.82
C LYS A 10 -10.12 4.40 -2.68
N LYS A 11 -9.54 5.25 -1.82
CA LYS A 11 -8.08 5.24 -1.56
C LYS A 11 -7.67 3.88 -1.01
N ILE A 12 -8.38 3.36 -0.02
CA ILE A 12 -8.08 2.04 0.56
C ILE A 12 -8.22 0.93 -0.48
N GLU A 13 -9.32 0.89 -1.23
CA GLU A 13 -9.49 -0.13 -2.27
C GLU A 13 -8.38 -0.07 -3.32
N TYR A 14 -7.94 1.12 -3.73
CA TYR A 14 -6.82 1.27 -4.66
C TYR A 14 -5.55 0.57 -4.13
N TYR A 15 -5.18 0.84 -2.87
CA TYR A 15 -4.00 0.24 -2.25
C TYR A 15 -4.12 -1.28 -2.09
N LEU A 16 -5.30 -1.80 -1.73
CA LEU A 16 -5.54 -3.25 -1.66
C LEU A 16 -5.38 -3.91 -3.04
N TYR A 17 -5.95 -3.30 -4.09
CA TYR A 17 -5.84 -3.81 -5.46
C TYR A 17 -4.42 -3.80 -6.02
N HIS A 18 -3.64 -2.77 -5.68
CA HIS A 18 -2.30 -2.57 -6.22
C HIS A 18 -1.20 -3.03 -5.24
N TYR A 19 -1.54 -3.79 -4.21
CA TYR A 19 -0.58 -4.24 -3.18
C TYR A 19 0.70 -4.83 -3.77
N HIS A 20 0.57 -5.82 -4.68
CA HIS A 20 1.73 -6.47 -5.30
C HIS A 20 2.56 -5.53 -6.17
N GLN A 21 1.90 -4.63 -6.89
CA GLN A 21 2.57 -3.64 -7.73
C GLN A 21 3.35 -2.63 -6.87
N ILE A 22 2.69 -2.03 -5.87
CA ILE A 22 3.31 -1.05 -4.97
C ILE A 22 4.48 -1.66 -4.20
N ARG A 23 4.33 -2.92 -3.76
CA ARG A 23 5.42 -3.65 -3.10
C ARG A 23 6.65 -3.80 -4.00
N LYS A 24 6.43 -4.13 -5.28
CA LYS A 24 7.50 -4.24 -6.27
C LYS A 24 8.14 -2.89 -6.58
N GLU A 25 7.32 -1.85 -6.73
CA GLU A 25 7.79 -0.49 -7.00
C GLU A 25 8.71 0.03 -5.88
N ILE A 26 8.32 -0.16 -4.61
CA ILE A 26 9.17 0.25 -3.48
C ILE A 26 10.50 -0.49 -3.49
N GLU A 27 10.49 -1.80 -3.71
CA GLU A 27 11.72 -2.60 -3.75
C GLU A 27 12.66 -2.11 -4.86
N GLN A 28 12.11 -1.91 -6.07
CA GLN A 28 12.86 -1.41 -7.21
C GLN A 28 13.41 0.00 -6.96
N GLU A 29 12.62 0.90 -6.39
CA GLU A 29 13.05 2.26 -6.08
C GLU A 29 14.19 2.28 -5.08
N LYS A 30 14.11 1.46 -4.02
CA LYS A 30 15.20 1.27 -3.05
C LYS A 30 16.46 0.71 -3.71
N GLU A 31 16.33 -0.32 -4.53
CA GLU A 31 17.46 -0.91 -5.24
C GLU A 31 18.14 0.13 -6.15
N ILE A 32 17.37 0.91 -6.91
CA ILE A 32 17.89 1.99 -7.76
C ILE A 32 18.66 3.01 -6.92
N ILE A 33 18.10 3.46 -5.78
CA ILE A 33 18.78 4.42 -4.90
C ILE A 33 20.09 3.83 -4.37
N ILE A 34 20.09 2.57 -3.93
CA ILE A 34 21.28 1.90 -3.39
C ILE A 34 22.34 1.69 -4.49
N GLN A 35 21.94 1.25 -5.67
CA GLN A 35 22.84 0.92 -6.80
C GLN A 35 23.27 2.16 -7.58
N SER A 36 22.56 3.29 -7.46
CA SER A 36 22.98 4.53 -8.10
C SER A 36 24.40 4.90 -7.66
N GLY A 37 25.36 4.85 -8.59
CA GLY A 37 26.70 5.38 -8.40
C GLY A 37 26.65 6.91 -8.31
N GLY A 38 27.61 7.54 -7.64
CA GLY A 38 27.61 8.97 -7.26
C GLY A 38 27.70 9.99 -8.41
N ARG A 39 26.95 9.81 -9.50
CA ARG A 39 26.80 10.77 -10.59
C ARG A 39 25.32 11.10 -10.78
N ASP A 40 24.72 11.75 -9.79
CA ASP A 40 23.67 12.69 -10.14
C ASP A 40 24.36 13.92 -10.75
N LEU A 41 24.23 14.04 -12.07
CA LEU A 41 24.56 15.26 -12.80
C LEU A 41 23.48 16.31 -12.47
N THR A 42 23.54 16.89 -11.28
CA THR A 42 22.73 18.08 -10.96
C THR A 42 23.60 19.31 -11.19
N GLU A 43 23.20 20.08 -12.20
CA GLU A 43 23.53 21.48 -12.48
C GLU A 43 24.77 22.10 -11.82
N TRP A 44 25.71 22.53 -12.65
CA TRP A 44 26.84 23.41 -12.31
C TRP A 44 26.34 24.70 -11.65
N ARG A 45 26.15 24.68 -10.32
CA ARG A 45 26.03 25.89 -9.49
C ARG A 45 27.36 26.06 -8.76
N GLY A 46 28.03 27.16 -9.07
CA GLY A 46 29.45 27.35 -8.82
C GLY A 46 29.87 27.29 -7.35
N GLY A 47 31.14 26.90 -7.18
CA GLY A 47 32.05 27.55 -6.24
C GLY A 47 31.85 27.27 -4.75
N ILE A 48 31.55 26.04 -4.36
CA ILE A 48 31.82 25.55 -2.99
C ILE A 48 32.36 24.13 -3.17
N SER A 49 33.43 23.77 -2.44
CA SER A 49 34.01 22.43 -2.45
C SER A 49 32.96 21.42 -1.95
N TYR A 50 32.10 20.96 -2.86
CA TYR A 50 30.99 20.05 -2.57
C TYR A 50 31.57 18.66 -2.40
N HIS A 51 31.90 18.30 -1.16
CA HIS A 51 32.19 16.92 -0.80
C HIS A 51 30.86 16.18 -0.84
N SER A 52 30.53 15.63 -2.02
CA SER A 52 29.38 14.74 -2.17
C SER A 52 29.59 13.56 -1.24
N ASP A 53 28.81 13.46 -0.18
CA ASP A 53 28.68 12.21 0.58
C ASP A 53 27.60 11.36 -0.11
N PRO A 54 27.99 10.37 -0.94
CA PRO A 54 27.03 9.54 -1.65
C PRO A 54 26.15 8.72 -0.70
N THR A 55 26.63 8.44 0.52
CA THR A 55 25.86 7.71 1.55
C THR A 55 24.77 8.61 2.12
N ALA A 56 25.11 9.86 2.47
CA ALA A 56 24.13 10.83 2.97
C ALA A 56 23.05 11.13 1.92
N ASN A 57 23.44 11.32 0.66
CA ASN A 57 22.49 11.57 -0.43
C ASN A 57 21.54 10.39 -0.66
N LYS A 58 22.04 9.15 -0.58
CA LYS A 58 21.19 7.95 -0.65
C LYS A 58 20.22 7.87 0.53
N ALA A 59 20.69 8.16 1.75
CA ALA A 59 19.84 8.17 2.93
C ALA A 59 18.70 9.21 2.82
N ILE A 60 18.98 10.39 2.29
CA ILE A 60 17.96 11.42 2.02
C ILE A 60 16.91 10.91 1.02
N LYS A 61 17.34 10.27 -0.07
CA LYS A 61 16.40 9.69 -1.06
C LYS A 61 15.56 8.56 -0.49
N LEU A 62 16.16 7.67 0.31
CA LEU A 62 15.45 6.56 0.97
C LEU A 62 14.42 7.04 2.01
N THR A 63 14.58 8.26 2.54
CA THR A 63 13.66 8.86 3.49
C THR A 63 12.67 9.83 2.83
N SER A 64 12.51 9.74 1.51
CA SER A 64 11.55 10.58 0.79
C SER A 64 10.13 10.38 1.34
N PRO A 65 9.34 11.47 1.51
CA PRO A 65 7.99 11.37 2.08
C PRO A 65 7.07 10.42 1.30
N GLU A 66 7.23 10.36 -0.02
CA GLU A 66 6.42 9.51 -0.89
C GLU A 66 6.71 8.02 -0.65
N LEU A 67 8.00 7.64 -0.58
CA LEU A 67 8.41 6.26 -0.33
C LEU A 67 7.95 5.82 1.07
N LEU A 68 8.11 6.69 2.07
CA LEU A 68 7.62 6.45 3.43
C LEU A 68 6.09 6.29 3.49
N GLU A 69 5.32 7.07 2.73
CA GLU A 69 3.86 6.90 2.67
C GLU A 69 3.50 5.53 2.07
N LYS A 70 4.11 5.14 0.94
CA LYS A 70 3.88 3.83 0.30
C LYS A 70 4.24 2.68 1.25
N GLU A 71 5.34 2.78 1.98
CA GLU A 71 5.75 1.76 2.97
C GLU A 71 4.74 1.62 4.12
N LYS A 72 4.23 2.75 4.64
CA LYS A 72 3.19 2.72 5.67
C LYS A 72 1.93 2.03 5.17
N TRP A 73 1.53 2.29 3.92
CA TRP A 73 0.42 1.58 3.30
C TRP A 73 0.66 0.09 3.16
N LEU A 74 1.87 -0.35 2.81
CA LEU A 74 2.20 -1.78 2.80
C LEU A 74 2.04 -2.40 4.20
N LYS A 75 2.56 -1.75 5.24
CA LYS A 75 2.41 -2.23 6.62
C LYS A 75 0.94 -2.36 7.04
N VAL A 76 0.10 -1.41 6.64
CA VAL A 76 -1.35 -1.45 6.88
C VAL A 76 -2.01 -2.64 6.17
N ILE A 77 -1.67 -2.89 4.91
CA ILE A 77 -2.23 -4.02 4.16
C ILE A 77 -1.74 -5.34 4.75
N GLU A 78 -0.46 -5.46 5.08
CA GLU A 78 0.10 -6.67 5.69
C GLU A 78 -0.54 -6.97 7.05
N GLY A 79 -0.75 -5.95 7.89
CA GLY A 79 -1.51 -6.09 9.13
C GLY A 79 -2.98 -6.50 8.90
N THR A 80 -3.59 -6.03 7.81
CA THR A 80 -4.95 -6.46 7.41
C THR A 80 -4.96 -7.93 6.98
N ILE A 81 -4.01 -8.35 6.15
CA ILE A 81 -3.88 -9.74 5.70
C ILE A 81 -3.67 -10.66 6.90
N GLN A 82 -2.76 -10.31 7.79
CA GLN A 82 -2.45 -11.10 8.99
C GLN A 82 -3.67 -11.22 9.91
N HIS A 83 -4.44 -10.15 10.09
CA HIS A 83 -5.64 -10.16 10.94
C HIS A 83 -6.71 -11.12 10.41
N PHE A 84 -6.94 -11.16 9.10
CA PHE A 84 -7.96 -12.01 8.49
C PHE A 84 -7.42 -13.38 8.05
N GLN A 85 -6.14 -13.67 8.26
CA GLN A 85 -5.51 -14.91 7.84
C GLN A 85 -6.22 -16.12 8.48
N GLY A 86 -6.49 -17.14 7.66
CA GLY A 86 -7.20 -18.35 8.12
C GLY A 86 -8.72 -18.20 8.26
N THR A 87 -9.30 -17.02 8.00
CA THR A 87 -10.75 -16.80 8.03
C THR A 87 -11.35 -16.80 6.61
N GLU A 88 -12.67 -17.00 6.50
CA GLU A 88 -13.39 -16.85 5.22
C GLU A 88 -13.31 -15.43 4.64
N LYS A 89 -13.21 -14.41 5.51
CA LYS A 89 -12.97 -13.02 5.08
C LYS A 89 -11.58 -12.84 4.48
N GLY A 90 -10.57 -13.53 5.01
CA GLY A 90 -9.23 -13.57 4.43
C GLY A 90 -9.23 -14.21 3.04
N ARG A 91 -10.02 -15.27 2.84
CA ARG A 91 -10.22 -15.86 1.50
C ARG A 91 -10.91 -14.89 0.55
N LEU A 92 -11.92 -14.15 1.02
CA LEU A 92 -12.55 -13.09 0.22
C LEU A 92 -11.58 -11.97 -0.13
N LEU A 93 -10.73 -11.55 0.81
CA LEU A 93 -9.68 -10.56 0.59
C LEU A 93 -8.73 -11.00 -0.53
N GLN A 94 -8.18 -12.22 -0.42
CA GLN A 94 -7.31 -12.81 -1.43
C GLN A 94 -7.98 -12.81 -2.81
N LYS A 95 -9.17 -13.41 -2.91
CA LYS A 95 -9.89 -13.59 -4.18
C LYS A 95 -10.29 -12.27 -4.83
N LYS A 96 -10.70 -11.29 -4.01
CA LYS A 96 -11.20 -10.01 -4.50
C LYS A 96 -10.07 -9.08 -4.96
N TYR A 97 -9.04 -8.94 -4.14
CA TYR A 97 -8.03 -7.89 -4.34
C TYR A 97 -6.77 -8.41 -5.02
N PHE A 98 -6.36 -9.65 -4.77
CA PHE A 98 -5.13 -10.20 -5.33
C PHE A 98 -5.41 -11.06 -6.58
N ASP A 99 -6.41 -11.94 -6.51
CA ASP A 99 -6.81 -12.75 -7.67
C ASP A 99 -7.75 -11.97 -8.62
N GLN A 100 -8.26 -10.82 -8.17
CA GLN A 100 -9.13 -9.89 -8.91
C GLN A 100 -10.38 -10.54 -9.51
N LEU A 101 -10.93 -11.55 -8.82
CA LEU A 101 -12.11 -12.28 -9.27
C LEU A 101 -13.38 -11.42 -9.18
N GLY A 102 -14.33 -11.73 -10.07
CA GLY A 102 -15.65 -11.11 -10.07
C GLY A 102 -16.52 -11.58 -8.89
N GLU A 103 -17.36 -10.68 -8.38
CA GLU A 103 -18.26 -10.93 -7.24
C GLU A 103 -19.05 -12.25 -7.37
N ARG A 104 -19.69 -12.49 -8.53
CA ARG A 104 -20.49 -13.70 -8.75
C ARG A 104 -19.67 -14.98 -8.64
N HIS A 105 -18.40 -14.94 -9.05
CA HIS A 105 -17.50 -16.08 -8.94
C HIS A 105 -17.13 -16.31 -7.47
N ILE A 106 -16.73 -15.24 -6.77
CA ILE A 106 -16.37 -15.29 -5.35
C ILE A 106 -17.54 -15.83 -4.51
N CYS A 107 -18.76 -15.35 -4.72
CA CYS A 107 -19.94 -15.83 -3.99
C CYS A 107 -20.19 -17.33 -4.20
N LYS A 108 -20.02 -17.82 -5.43
CA LYS A 108 -20.17 -19.25 -5.75
C LYS A 108 -19.09 -20.09 -5.09
N GLU A 109 -17.84 -19.62 -5.15
CA GLU A 109 -16.69 -20.38 -4.65
C GLU A 109 -16.63 -20.42 -3.12
N LEU A 110 -16.98 -19.31 -2.46
CA LEU A 110 -17.04 -19.24 -1.00
C LEU A 110 -18.39 -19.72 -0.44
N HIS A 111 -19.34 -20.12 -1.29
CA HIS A 111 -20.70 -20.51 -0.91
C HIS A 111 -21.40 -19.46 -0.03
N ILE A 112 -21.27 -18.18 -0.39
CA ILE A 112 -21.87 -17.05 0.33
C ILE A 112 -22.89 -16.29 -0.52
N GLU A 113 -23.86 -15.68 0.16
CA GLU A 113 -24.77 -14.74 -0.47
C GLU A 113 -24.11 -13.40 -0.78
N ARG A 114 -24.70 -12.70 -1.76
CA ARG A 114 -24.27 -11.36 -2.18
C ARG A 114 -24.29 -10.33 -1.04
N THR A 115 -25.27 -10.42 -0.16
CA THR A 115 -25.39 -9.61 1.06
C THR A 115 -24.18 -9.79 1.98
N THR A 116 -23.83 -11.05 2.24
CA THR A 116 -22.66 -11.44 3.05
C THR A 116 -21.35 -10.95 2.40
N TYR A 117 -21.22 -11.07 1.08
CA TYR A 117 -20.06 -10.56 0.35
C TYR A 117 -19.84 -9.07 0.58
N TYR A 118 -20.88 -8.22 0.42
CA TYR A 118 -20.71 -6.78 0.61
C TYR A 118 -20.43 -6.41 2.06
N ARG A 119 -21.08 -7.10 3.00
CA ARG A 119 -20.83 -6.88 4.44
C ARG A 119 -19.39 -7.21 4.80
N TRP A 120 -18.88 -8.37 4.38
CA TRP A 120 -17.50 -8.77 4.64
C TRP A 120 -16.49 -7.84 3.97
N ARG A 121 -16.77 -7.41 2.73
CA ARG A 121 -15.92 -6.43 2.05
C ARG A 121 -15.88 -5.11 2.83
N GLU A 122 -17.02 -4.64 3.32
CA GLU A 122 -17.09 -3.41 4.12
C GLU A 122 -16.30 -3.55 5.44
N GLU A 123 -16.41 -4.70 6.13
CA GLU A 123 -15.64 -4.98 7.34
C GLU A 123 -14.13 -5.00 7.08
N ILE A 124 -13.67 -5.59 5.96
CA ILE A 124 -12.25 -5.58 5.57
C ILE A 124 -11.78 -4.15 5.35
N VAL A 125 -12.49 -3.38 4.54
CA VAL A 125 -12.11 -1.99 4.23
C VAL A 125 -12.13 -1.12 5.48
N LEU A 126 -13.09 -1.32 6.38
CA LEU A 126 -13.18 -0.62 7.66
C LEU A 126 -12.00 -0.94 8.57
N TYR A 127 -11.63 -2.21 8.70
CA TYR A 127 -10.45 -2.59 9.47
C TYR A 127 -9.17 -1.99 8.88
N THR A 128 -9.00 -2.02 7.56
CA THR A 128 -7.87 -1.35 6.89
C THR A 128 -7.89 0.16 7.14
N ALA A 129 -9.06 0.81 7.16
CA ALA A 129 -9.19 2.23 7.46
C ALA A 129 -8.71 2.57 8.89
N LEU A 130 -9.08 1.73 9.87
CA LEU A 130 -8.64 1.90 11.26
C LEU A 130 -7.13 1.79 11.40
N LEU A 131 -6.52 0.78 10.77
CA LEU A 131 -5.07 0.66 10.72
C LEU A 131 -4.42 1.86 10.01
N ALA A 132 -4.97 2.29 8.87
CA ALA A 132 -4.44 3.45 8.14
C ALA A 132 -4.49 4.75 8.98
N ALA A 133 -5.54 4.94 9.78
CA ALA A 133 -5.63 6.04 10.72
C ALA A 133 -4.56 5.95 11.83
N GLN A 134 -4.28 4.76 12.35
CA GLN A 134 -3.22 4.54 13.33
C GLN A 134 -1.83 4.96 12.79
N TYR A 135 -1.57 4.72 11.50
CA TYR A 135 -0.33 5.15 10.83
C TYR A 135 -0.34 6.64 10.38
N GLY A 136 -1.44 7.36 10.63
CA GLY A 136 -1.60 8.77 10.26
C GLY A 136 -1.82 9.00 8.76
N LEU A 137 -2.20 7.98 8.01
CA LEU A 137 -2.42 8.05 6.55
C LEU A 137 -3.78 8.64 6.17
N ILE A 138 -4.73 8.56 7.10
CA ILE A 138 -6.12 8.99 6.92
C ILE A 138 -6.59 9.70 8.20
N LYS A 139 -7.48 10.67 8.03
CA LYS A 139 -8.19 11.36 9.11
C LYS A 139 -9.69 11.20 8.88
N PHE A 140 -10.45 10.99 9.95
CA PHE A 140 -11.90 10.88 9.96
C PHE A 140 -12.57 12.21 10.29
#